data_AF-A0A533YKE9-F1
#
_entry.id   AF-A0A533YKE9-F1
#
_cell.length_a   1.000
_cell.length_b   1.000
_cell.length_c   1.000
_cell.angle_alpha   90.00
_cell.angle_beta   90.00
_cell.angle_gamma   90.00
#
_symmetry.space_group_name_H-M   'P 1'
#
loop_
_entity.id
_entity.type
_entity.pdbx_description
1 polymer ?
#
loop_
_entity_poly.entity_id
_entity_poly.type
_entity_poly.pdbx_seq_one_letter_code
_entity_poly.pdbx_strand_id
1 'polypeptide(L)'
;MKTLRETMLVSLLVLSLLVVPVVVYAKDKDRDDHDQRQHSLLHGPRAQIAALQAQVAWLTNQLSQLNLSQTQTAILDLQARVRALELSNQALQASVNSLMLANLPARVTALEQGGGGGGGLDLSKYVTIDTNTINGLAGPHLIFTGVNVHIRSGSGFTNDNGGTLKGLGNLVVGYNEVMPGREGLRGGSHNIVGGFNNSFPSFGGLVVGRQNTISGQFATVTGGYSNEASGALSSILGGQGGSTTGLYEHIP
;
A
#
# COMPACT_ATOMS: atom_id res chain seq x y z
N MET A 1 40.36 -7.36 -37.59
CA MET A 1 41.28 -8.11 -38.47
C MET A 1 42.67 -7.48 -38.66
N LYS A 2 42.87 -6.14 -38.55
CA LYS A 2 44.21 -5.52 -38.66
C LYS A 2 45.18 -5.91 -37.53
N THR A 3 44.71 -6.02 -36.30
CA THR A 3 45.53 -6.28 -35.10
C THR A 3 46.13 -7.69 -35.04
N LEU A 4 45.48 -8.68 -35.68
CA LEU A 4 45.96 -10.07 -35.73
C LEU A 4 47.12 -10.24 -36.74
N ARG A 5 47.15 -9.42 -37.79
CA ARG A 5 48.23 -9.45 -38.79
C ARG A 5 49.52 -8.82 -38.26
N GLU A 6 49.41 -7.75 -37.48
CA GLU A 6 50.57 -7.05 -36.90
C GLU A 6 51.26 -7.91 -35.83
N THR A 7 50.50 -8.64 -35.02
CA THR A 7 51.05 -9.56 -34.01
C THR A 7 51.71 -10.79 -34.62
N MET A 8 51.15 -11.35 -35.70
CA MET A 8 51.76 -12.48 -36.43
C MET A 8 53.07 -12.10 -37.14
N LEU A 9 53.15 -10.88 -37.71
CA LEU A 9 54.36 -10.39 -38.38
C LEU A 9 55.52 -10.17 -37.40
N VAL A 10 55.24 -9.67 -36.20
CA VAL A 10 56.26 -9.48 -35.15
C VAL A 10 56.77 -10.82 -34.64
N SER A 11 55.89 -11.82 -34.45
CA SER A 11 56.32 -13.17 -34.07
C SER A 11 57.14 -13.88 -35.15
N LEU A 12 56.83 -13.69 -36.43
CA LEU A 12 57.58 -14.30 -37.54
C LEU A 12 58.99 -13.67 -37.68
N LEU A 13 59.12 -12.37 -37.41
CA LEU A 13 60.41 -11.66 -37.46
C LEU A 13 61.34 -12.12 -36.33
N VAL A 14 60.81 -12.34 -35.12
CA VAL A 14 61.59 -12.82 -33.96
C VAL A 14 62.06 -14.26 -34.16
N LEU A 15 61.27 -15.11 -34.83
CA LEU A 15 61.67 -16.48 -35.16
C LEU A 15 62.81 -16.53 -36.21
N SER A 16 62.88 -15.54 -37.11
CA SER A 16 63.94 -15.46 -38.12
C SER A 16 65.33 -15.08 -37.56
N LEU A 17 65.39 -14.42 -36.40
CA LEU A 17 66.68 -14.12 -35.72
C LEU A 17 67.24 -15.29 -34.91
N LEU A 18 66.46 -16.35 -34.69
CA LEU A 18 66.86 -17.53 -33.93
C LEU A 18 67.58 -18.61 -34.78
N VAL A 19 67.62 -18.45 -36.11
CA VAL A 19 68.29 -19.40 -37.01
C VAL A 19 69.57 -18.77 -37.58
N VAL A 20 70.58 -18.63 -36.74
CA VAL A 20 71.98 -18.57 -37.21
C VAL A 20 72.55 -19.97 -37.00
N PRO A 21 73.01 -20.68 -38.06
CA PRO A 21 73.57 -22.01 -37.90
C PRO A 21 74.80 -21.94 -37.00
N VAL A 22 74.78 -22.70 -35.90
CA VAL A 22 75.99 -22.99 -35.12
C VAL A 22 76.89 -23.83 -36.02
N VAL A 23 77.92 -23.19 -36.59
CA VAL A 23 79.02 -23.91 -37.24
C VAL A 23 79.79 -24.63 -36.14
N VAL A 24 79.45 -25.90 -35.91
CA VAL A 24 80.27 -26.81 -35.12
C VAL A 24 81.45 -27.19 -36.00
N TYR A 25 82.60 -26.53 -35.81
CA TYR A 25 83.85 -26.97 -36.42
C TYR A 25 84.23 -28.32 -35.79
N ALA A 26 84.30 -29.35 -36.62
CA ALA A 26 84.77 -30.67 -36.23
C ALA A 26 86.20 -30.56 -35.67
N LYS A 27 86.39 -31.10 -34.46
CA LYS A 27 87.70 -31.20 -33.83
C LYS A 27 88.40 -32.43 -34.40
N ASP A 28 89.16 -32.22 -35.46
CA ASP A 28 90.08 -33.23 -35.99
C ASP A 28 91.38 -33.24 -35.17
N LYS A 29 92.02 -34.41 -35.17
CA LYS A 29 93.12 -34.88 -34.32
C LYS A 29 94.30 -33.93 -34.10
N ASP A 30 94.83 -34.03 -32.87
CA ASP A 30 96.23 -33.93 -32.45
C ASP A 30 97.13 -32.90 -33.13
N ARG A 31 97.50 -31.85 -32.38
CA ARG A 31 98.90 -31.48 -32.06
C ARG A 31 98.99 -30.14 -31.32
N ASP A 32 99.76 -30.20 -30.24
CA ASP A 32 100.74 -29.24 -29.73
C ASP A 32 100.34 -27.81 -29.33
N ASP A 33 100.53 -27.61 -28.03
CA ASP A 33 100.90 -26.40 -27.30
C ASP A 33 101.24 -25.14 -28.13
N HIS A 34 100.45 -24.11 -27.89
CA HIS A 34 100.85 -22.76 -27.44
C HIS A 34 99.88 -21.73 -28.01
N ASP A 35 98.92 -21.27 -27.19
CA ASP A 35 98.47 -19.87 -27.19
C ASP A 35 97.38 -19.59 -26.13
N GLN A 36 97.79 -19.56 -24.86
CA GLN A 36 96.92 -19.12 -23.75
C GLN A 36 96.85 -17.59 -23.58
N ARG A 37 97.22 -16.78 -24.58
CA ARG A 37 97.28 -15.31 -24.43
C ARG A 37 96.39 -14.49 -25.35
N GLN A 38 95.60 -15.09 -26.24
CA GLN A 38 94.71 -14.32 -27.13
C GLN A 38 93.22 -14.32 -26.73
N HIS A 39 92.81 -15.04 -25.69
CA HIS A 39 91.39 -15.08 -25.29
C HIS A 39 90.98 -14.02 -24.25
N SER A 40 91.92 -13.27 -23.65
CA SER A 40 91.59 -12.29 -22.59
C SER A 40 90.86 -11.03 -23.09
N LEU A 41 91.08 -10.61 -24.34
CA LEU A 41 90.49 -9.37 -24.88
C LEU A 41 89.00 -9.48 -25.21
N LEU A 42 88.45 -10.70 -25.23
CA LEU A 42 87.05 -10.97 -25.54
C LEU A 42 86.23 -11.34 -24.30
N HIS A 43 86.86 -11.61 -23.15
CA HIS A 43 86.14 -12.07 -21.96
C HIS A 43 85.35 -10.97 -21.24
N GLY A 44 85.85 -9.74 -21.17
CA GLY A 44 85.15 -8.61 -20.54
C GLY A 44 83.83 -8.24 -21.25
N PRO A 45 83.85 -7.93 -22.56
CA PRO A 45 82.65 -7.61 -23.31
C PRO A 45 81.66 -8.79 -23.39
N ARG A 46 82.14 -10.04 -23.50
CA ARG A 46 81.26 -11.23 -23.54
C ARG A 46 80.56 -11.48 -22.21
N ALA A 47 81.25 -11.28 -21.08
CA ALA A 47 80.63 -11.42 -19.75
C ALA A 47 79.57 -10.33 -19.50
N GLN A 48 79.84 -9.09 -19.93
CA GLN A 48 78.86 -8.00 -19.85
C GLN A 48 77.63 -8.25 -20.74
N ILE A 49 77.82 -8.77 -21.96
CA ILE A 49 76.72 -9.13 -22.87
C ILE A 49 75.87 -10.25 -22.24
N ALA A 50 76.48 -11.28 -21.66
CA ALA A 50 75.76 -12.37 -21.00
C ALA A 50 74.97 -11.88 -19.78
N ALA A 51 75.55 -10.96 -18.99
CA ALA A 51 74.85 -10.36 -17.85
C ALA A 51 73.66 -9.48 -18.28
N LEU A 52 73.84 -8.66 -19.32
CA LEU A 52 72.76 -7.86 -19.91
C LEU A 52 71.64 -8.74 -20.49
N GLN A 53 71.98 -9.84 -21.15
CA GLN A 53 71.00 -10.81 -21.66
C GLN A 53 70.21 -11.48 -20.54
N ALA A 54 70.87 -11.85 -19.43
CA ALA A 54 70.19 -12.39 -18.26
C ALA A 54 69.26 -11.36 -17.61
N GLN A 55 69.69 -10.10 -17.54
CA GLN A 55 68.87 -9.02 -16.97
C GLN A 55 67.67 -8.68 -17.87
N VAL A 56 67.83 -8.69 -19.19
CA VAL A 56 66.74 -8.57 -20.16
C VAL A 56 65.77 -9.74 -20.01
N ALA A 57 66.25 -10.98 -19.89
CA ALA A 57 65.40 -12.15 -19.69
C ALA A 57 64.61 -12.06 -18.37
N TRP A 58 65.24 -11.60 -17.30
CA TRP A 58 64.57 -11.40 -16.01
C TRP A 58 63.51 -10.29 -16.07
N LEU A 59 63.86 -9.13 -16.66
CA LEU A 59 62.92 -8.03 -16.85
C LEU A 59 61.74 -8.44 -17.76
N THR A 60 62.00 -9.24 -18.80
CA THR A 60 60.97 -9.78 -19.68
C THR A 60 60.01 -10.71 -18.94
N ASN A 61 60.55 -11.56 -18.05
CA ASN A 61 59.75 -12.48 -17.24
C ASN A 61 58.92 -11.71 -16.18
N GLN A 62 59.53 -10.74 -15.50
CA GLN A 62 58.82 -9.84 -14.56
C GLN A 62 57.71 -9.04 -15.25
N LEU A 63 57.97 -8.46 -16.43
CA LEU A 63 56.99 -7.70 -17.19
C LEU A 63 55.81 -8.57 -17.67
N SER A 64 56.09 -9.85 -17.99
CA SER A 64 55.07 -10.83 -18.40
C SER A 64 54.13 -11.23 -17.25
N GLN A 65 54.62 -11.22 -16.01
CA GLN A 65 53.84 -11.63 -14.84
C GLN A 65 53.06 -10.48 -14.19
N LEU A 66 53.58 -9.25 -14.21
CA LEU A 66 53.03 -8.13 -13.43
C LEU A 66 51.85 -7.39 -14.09
N ASN A 67 51.84 -7.22 -15.41
CA ASN A 67 50.95 -6.22 -16.04
C ASN A 67 49.64 -6.78 -16.63
N LEU A 68 49.56 -8.08 -16.86
CA LEU A 68 48.41 -8.68 -17.56
C LEU A 68 47.52 -9.47 -16.60
N SER A 69 48.06 -10.25 -15.67
CA SER A 69 47.26 -11.20 -14.88
C SER A 69 46.28 -10.53 -13.89
N GLN A 70 46.76 -9.58 -13.10
CA GLN A 70 45.95 -8.91 -12.06
C GLN A 70 44.90 -7.98 -12.68
N THR A 71 45.30 -7.20 -13.69
CA THR A 71 44.43 -6.28 -14.44
C THR A 71 43.35 -7.03 -15.22
N GLN A 72 43.70 -8.17 -15.86
CA GLN A 72 42.73 -9.04 -16.54
C GLN A 72 41.72 -9.64 -15.55
N THR A 73 42.17 -10.03 -14.37
CA THR A 73 41.31 -10.57 -13.30
C THR A 73 40.34 -9.50 -12.79
N ALA A 74 40.82 -8.27 -12.55
CA ALA A 74 39.98 -7.15 -12.13
C ALA A 74 38.94 -6.76 -13.21
N ILE A 75 39.30 -6.81 -14.49
CA ILE A 75 38.38 -6.55 -15.60
C ILE A 75 37.28 -7.62 -15.66
N LEU A 76 37.64 -8.90 -15.49
CA LEU A 76 36.66 -9.99 -15.47
C LEU A 76 35.69 -9.87 -14.29
N ASP A 77 36.19 -9.50 -13.11
CA ASP A 77 35.36 -9.24 -11.93
C ASP A 77 34.42 -8.05 -12.14
N LEU A 78 34.93 -6.93 -12.67
CA LEU A 78 34.11 -5.77 -13.02
C LEU A 78 33.03 -6.11 -14.06
N GLN A 79 33.35 -6.91 -15.08
CA GLN A 79 32.38 -7.37 -16.08
C GLN A 79 31.28 -8.24 -15.46
N ALA A 80 31.62 -9.10 -14.49
CA ALA A 80 30.65 -9.89 -13.75
C ALA A 80 29.72 -9.00 -12.89
N ARG A 81 30.28 -8.00 -12.21
CA ARG A 81 29.50 -7.03 -11.40
C ARG A 81 28.56 -6.19 -12.27
N VAL A 82 29.01 -5.74 -13.44
CA VAL A 82 28.17 -4.97 -14.38
C VAL A 82 27.00 -5.82 -14.87
N ARG A 83 27.24 -7.08 -15.26
CA ARG A 83 26.16 -8.00 -15.65
C ARG A 83 25.15 -8.22 -14.52
N ALA A 84 25.63 -8.35 -13.28
CA ALA A 84 24.75 -8.51 -12.12
C ALA A 84 23.87 -7.26 -11.89
N LEU A 85 24.44 -6.07 -12.04
CA LEU A 85 23.71 -4.79 -11.96
C LEU A 85 22.67 -4.64 -13.08
N GLU A 86 23.02 -5.03 -14.31
CA GLU A 86 22.09 -5.03 -15.45
C GLU A 86 20.89 -5.94 -15.20
N LEU A 87 21.13 -7.16 -14.70
CA LEU A 87 20.07 -8.09 -14.33
C LEU A 87 19.20 -7.55 -13.17
N SER A 88 19.83 -6.93 -12.17
CA SER A 88 19.11 -6.29 -11.06
C SER A 88 18.21 -5.13 -11.54
N ASN A 89 18.71 -4.29 -12.44
CA ASN A 89 17.93 -3.20 -13.04
C ASN A 89 16.75 -3.72 -13.87
N GLN A 90 16.93 -4.81 -14.62
CA GLN A 90 15.84 -5.45 -15.37
C GLN A 90 14.76 -5.99 -14.43
N ALA A 91 15.14 -6.63 -13.32
CA ALA A 91 14.22 -7.14 -12.31
C ALA A 91 13.45 -6.00 -11.60
N LEU A 92 14.14 -4.90 -11.30
CA LEU A 92 13.51 -3.71 -10.71
C LEU A 92 12.52 -3.08 -11.69
N GLN A 93 12.88 -2.97 -12.97
CA GLN A 93 11.99 -2.46 -14.02
C GLN A 93 10.75 -3.34 -14.17
N ALA A 94 10.88 -4.66 -14.12
CA ALA A 94 9.76 -5.59 -14.16
C ALA A 94 8.83 -5.43 -12.93
N SER A 95 9.42 -5.21 -11.75
CA SER A 95 8.68 -4.98 -10.51
C SER A 95 7.90 -3.65 -10.56
N VAL A 96 8.53 -2.57 -11.03
CA VAL A 96 7.89 -1.26 -11.22
C VAL A 96 6.74 -1.34 -12.22
N ASN A 97 6.94 -2.03 -13.35
CA ASN A 97 5.90 -2.20 -14.37
C ASN A 97 4.69 -2.99 -13.83
N SER A 98 4.94 -4.03 -13.02
CA SER A 98 3.89 -4.79 -12.32
C SER A 98 3.09 -3.91 -11.35
N LEU A 99 3.77 -3.08 -10.56
CA LEU A 99 3.16 -2.19 -9.59
C LEU A 99 2.31 -1.08 -10.25
N MET A 100 2.79 -0.51 -11.36
CA MET A 100 2.11 0.60 -12.03
C MET A 100 0.91 0.18 -12.89
N LEU A 101 0.92 -0.99 -13.53
CA LEU A 101 -0.15 -1.37 -14.46
C LEU A 101 -1.28 -2.21 -13.81
N ALA A 102 -0.99 -3.06 -12.83
CA ALA A 102 -1.97 -4.03 -12.35
C ALA A 102 -2.85 -3.53 -11.19
N ASN A 103 -2.36 -2.57 -10.39
CA ASN A 103 -2.97 -2.30 -9.09
C ASN A 103 -3.81 -1.04 -9.04
N LEU A 104 -3.43 0.03 -9.75
CA LEU A 104 -4.19 1.29 -9.67
C LEU A 104 -5.49 1.26 -10.47
N PRO A 105 -5.50 0.90 -11.76
CA PRO A 105 -6.73 0.86 -12.55
C PRO A 105 -7.71 -0.18 -12.01
N ALA A 106 -7.25 -1.36 -11.64
CA ALA A 106 -8.10 -2.39 -11.05
C ALA A 106 -8.69 -1.97 -9.70
N ARG A 107 -7.92 -1.27 -8.84
CA ARG A 107 -8.44 -0.69 -7.59
C ARG A 107 -9.40 0.47 -7.84
N VAL A 108 -9.14 1.32 -8.83
CA VAL A 108 -10.04 2.41 -9.23
C VAL A 108 -11.33 1.83 -9.77
N THR A 109 -11.29 0.88 -10.71
CA THR A 109 -12.47 0.17 -11.21
C THR A 109 -13.18 -0.59 -10.09
N ALA A 110 -12.48 -1.22 -9.15
CA ALA A 110 -13.10 -1.88 -8.01
C ALA A 110 -13.73 -0.89 -7.01
N LEU A 111 -13.21 0.33 -6.87
CA LEU A 111 -13.80 1.39 -6.03
C LEU A 111 -14.95 2.10 -6.75
N GLU A 112 -14.85 2.29 -8.06
CA GLU A 112 -15.88 2.89 -8.92
C GLU A 112 -17.05 1.92 -9.14
N GLN A 113 -16.78 0.63 -9.33
CA GLN A 113 -17.82 -0.41 -9.43
C GLN A 113 -18.23 -0.97 -8.07
N GLY A 114 -17.40 -0.81 -7.04
CA GLY A 114 -17.57 -1.44 -5.74
C GLY A 114 -17.29 -0.46 -4.60
N GLY A 115 -17.93 0.71 -4.62
CA GLY A 115 -18.12 1.52 -3.42
C GLY A 115 -18.47 0.57 -2.27
N GLY A 116 -17.56 0.47 -1.29
CA GLY A 116 -17.29 -0.73 -0.51
C GLY A 116 -18.49 -1.62 -0.19
N GLY A 117 -18.47 -2.87 -0.66
CA GLY A 117 -19.17 -4.00 -0.02
C GLY A 117 -20.71 -4.04 -0.07
N GLY A 118 -21.39 -3.12 -0.73
CA GLY A 118 -22.85 -3.18 -0.91
C GLY A 118 -23.21 -2.66 -2.28
N GLY A 119 -23.81 -3.52 -3.13
CA GLY A 119 -24.10 -3.24 -4.53
C GLY A 119 -24.59 -1.81 -4.75
N GLY A 120 -23.97 -1.11 -5.72
CA GLY A 120 -24.13 0.32 -5.98
C GLY A 120 -25.56 0.78 -5.74
N LEU A 121 -25.78 1.36 -4.56
CA LEU A 121 -27.07 1.91 -4.20
C LEU A 121 -27.18 3.21 -4.99
N ASP A 122 -27.82 3.14 -6.15
CA ASP A 122 -28.27 4.32 -6.86
C ASP A 122 -29.42 4.96 -6.06
N LEU A 123 -29.07 5.53 -4.90
CA LEU A 123 -29.98 6.29 -4.05
C LEU A 123 -30.43 7.56 -4.77
N SER A 124 -29.67 8.03 -5.77
CA SER A 124 -30.02 9.23 -6.53
C SER A 124 -31.35 9.09 -7.29
N LYS A 125 -31.76 7.85 -7.61
CA LYS A 125 -33.07 7.55 -8.18
C LYS A 125 -34.23 7.83 -7.21
N TYR A 126 -34.00 7.73 -5.90
CA TYR A 126 -35.06 7.76 -4.89
C TYR A 126 -34.91 8.89 -3.88
N VAL A 127 -33.71 9.46 -3.72
CA VAL A 127 -33.37 10.46 -2.71
C VAL A 127 -32.72 11.66 -3.39
N THR A 128 -33.29 12.83 -3.17
CA THR A 128 -32.77 14.10 -3.71
C THR A 128 -32.61 15.12 -2.59
N ILE A 129 -31.57 15.95 -2.67
CA ILE A 129 -31.43 17.15 -1.84
C ILE A 129 -31.82 18.36 -2.70
N ASP A 130 -32.91 19.04 -2.36
CA ASP A 130 -33.32 20.29 -3.00
C ASP A 130 -32.99 21.47 -2.09
N THR A 131 -32.10 22.36 -2.53
CA THR A 131 -31.67 23.53 -1.74
C THR A 131 -32.58 24.74 -1.86
N ASN A 132 -33.56 24.70 -2.76
CA ASN A 132 -34.50 25.79 -2.96
C ASN A 132 -35.55 25.83 -1.83
N THR A 133 -36.29 26.93 -1.76
CA THR A 133 -37.50 26.99 -0.96
C THR A 133 -38.61 26.18 -1.62
N ILE A 134 -39.16 25.19 -0.92
CA ILE A 134 -40.33 24.41 -1.37
C ILE A 134 -41.55 24.82 -0.54
N ASN A 135 -42.61 25.30 -1.19
CA ASN A 135 -43.87 25.71 -0.54
C ASN A 135 -43.68 26.68 0.65
N GLY A 136 -42.71 27.59 0.56
CA GLY A 136 -42.41 28.58 1.61
C GLY A 136 -41.53 28.07 2.75
N LEU A 137 -41.14 26.79 2.78
CA LEU A 137 -40.18 26.25 3.73
C LEU A 137 -38.76 26.39 3.16
N ALA A 138 -37.84 26.96 3.94
CA ALA A 138 -36.44 27.06 3.54
C ALA A 138 -35.79 25.67 3.44
N GLY A 139 -35.03 25.45 2.38
CA GLY A 139 -34.20 24.26 2.22
C GLY A 139 -32.94 24.28 3.10
N PRO A 140 -32.08 23.26 2.98
CA PRO A 140 -32.21 22.12 2.07
C PRO A 140 -33.25 21.08 2.51
N HIS A 141 -33.93 20.47 1.54
CA HIS A 141 -34.91 19.41 1.74
C HIS A 141 -34.34 18.07 1.30
N LEU A 142 -34.39 17.05 2.16
CA LEU A 142 -34.16 15.67 1.77
C LEU A 142 -35.49 15.04 1.33
N ILE A 143 -35.62 14.69 0.05
CA ILE A 143 -36.87 14.23 -0.56
C ILE A 143 -36.74 12.77 -1.00
N PHE A 144 -37.69 11.95 -0.59
CA PHE A 144 -37.82 10.55 -1.01
C PHE A 144 -38.93 10.43 -2.07
N THR A 145 -38.60 9.97 -3.27
CA THR A 145 -39.55 9.84 -4.39
C THR A 145 -39.69 8.38 -4.82
N GLY A 146 -40.94 7.88 -4.89
CA GLY A 146 -41.22 6.53 -5.37
C GLY A 146 -40.79 5.40 -4.42
N VAL A 147 -40.52 5.70 -3.14
CA VAL A 147 -40.12 4.71 -2.12
C VAL A 147 -40.83 4.95 -0.79
N ASN A 148 -40.95 3.89 0.02
CA ASN A 148 -41.31 3.99 1.43
C ASN A 148 -40.04 4.12 2.28
N VAL A 149 -40.12 4.87 3.39
CA VAL A 149 -39.04 4.98 4.38
C VAL A 149 -39.33 4.08 5.56
N HIS A 150 -38.48 3.06 5.77
CA HIS A 150 -38.53 2.20 6.96
C HIS A 150 -37.41 2.57 7.93
N ILE A 151 -37.77 3.04 9.13
CA ILE A 151 -36.83 3.27 10.23
C ILE A 151 -36.92 2.06 11.17
N ARG A 152 -35.85 1.27 11.26
CA ARG A 152 -35.86 -0.05 11.93
C ARG A 152 -34.73 -0.13 12.94
N SER A 153 -34.97 -0.82 14.05
CA SER A 153 -33.92 -1.16 15.01
C SER A 153 -32.98 -2.29 14.54
N GLY A 154 -33.39 -3.03 13.50
CA GLY A 154 -32.67 -4.18 12.97
C GLY A 154 -32.93 -5.50 13.71
N SER A 155 -33.84 -5.53 14.68
CA SER A 155 -34.20 -6.75 15.43
C SER A 155 -35.18 -7.68 14.70
N GLY A 156 -35.83 -7.20 13.63
CA GLY A 156 -36.88 -7.92 12.91
C GLY A 156 -38.29 -7.72 13.45
N PHE A 157 -38.47 -7.09 14.63
CA PHE A 157 -39.77 -6.87 15.28
C PHE A 157 -39.83 -5.51 15.99
N THR A 158 -41.02 -4.91 16.09
CA THR A 158 -41.21 -3.58 16.73
C THR A 158 -40.84 -3.58 18.22
N ASN A 159 -41.08 -4.69 18.92
CA ASN A 159 -40.75 -4.86 20.34
C ASN A 159 -39.34 -5.43 20.57
N ASP A 160 -38.45 -5.31 19.59
CA ASP A 160 -37.13 -5.95 19.57
C ASP A 160 -37.13 -7.44 19.91
N ASN A 161 -38.16 -8.15 19.41
CA ASN A 161 -38.39 -9.58 19.62
C ASN A 161 -38.52 -9.95 21.11
N GLY A 162 -39.04 -9.02 21.92
CA GLY A 162 -39.12 -9.16 23.38
C GLY A 162 -37.77 -9.08 24.10
N GLY A 163 -36.68 -8.77 23.38
CA GLY A 163 -35.36 -8.56 23.95
C GLY A 163 -35.18 -7.14 24.51
N THR A 164 -33.95 -6.86 24.96
CA THR A 164 -33.57 -5.52 25.40
C THR A 164 -33.71 -4.51 24.25
N LEU A 165 -34.48 -3.45 24.48
CA LEU A 165 -34.67 -2.39 23.50
C LEU A 165 -33.33 -1.68 23.22
N LYS A 166 -33.07 -1.39 21.94
CA LYS A 166 -31.77 -0.86 21.48
C LYS A 166 -31.73 0.66 21.34
N GLY A 167 -32.83 1.36 21.57
CA GLY A 167 -32.91 2.81 21.31
C GLY A 167 -32.93 3.17 19.82
N LEU A 168 -33.13 2.19 18.93
CA LEU A 168 -33.03 2.35 17.47
C LEU A 168 -34.41 2.24 16.82
N GLY A 169 -34.54 2.69 15.57
CA GLY A 169 -35.82 2.64 14.85
C GLY A 169 -36.73 3.85 15.10
N ASN A 170 -36.28 4.87 15.84
CA ASN A 170 -37.06 6.05 16.18
C ASN A 170 -37.03 7.12 15.08
N LEU A 171 -38.14 7.84 14.88
CA LEU A 171 -38.17 9.12 14.15
C LEU A 171 -38.11 10.26 15.16
N VAL A 172 -37.09 11.12 15.07
CA VAL A 172 -36.85 12.18 16.05
C VAL A 172 -36.82 13.54 15.33
N VAL A 173 -37.65 14.47 15.78
CA VAL A 173 -37.76 15.85 15.24
C VAL A 173 -37.36 16.86 16.31
N GLY A 174 -36.27 17.57 16.07
CA GLY A 174 -35.62 18.46 17.04
C GLY A 174 -34.29 17.88 17.54
N TYR A 175 -33.70 18.50 18.57
CA TYR A 175 -32.39 18.08 19.08
C TYR A 175 -32.46 16.92 20.08
N ASN A 176 -33.66 16.45 20.43
CA ASN A 176 -33.85 15.39 21.42
C ASN A 176 -33.09 15.76 22.71
N GLU A 177 -33.24 17.00 23.17
CA GLU A 177 -32.57 17.51 24.36
C GLU A 177 -33.05 16.72 25.58
N VAL A 178 -32.16 16.52 26.56
CA VAL A 178 -32.42 15.70 27.75
C VAL A 178 -32.25 16.51 29.02
N MET A 179 -33.13 16.28 30.01
CA MET A 179 -32.91 16.81 31.35
C MET A 179 -31.82 16.01 32.04
N PRO A 180 -30.88 16.67 32.75
CA PRO A 180 -29.90 15.98 33.59
C PRO A 180 -30.58 14.96 34.52
N GLY A 181 -30.06 13.73 34.55
CA GLY A 181 -30.60 12.64 35.35
C GLY A 181 -31.70 11.81 34.69
N ARG A 182 -32.06 12.09 33.42
CA ARG A 182 -33.03 11.29 32.62
C ARG A 182 -32.43 10.66 31.37
N GLU A 183 -31.11 10.58 31.27
CA GLU A 183 -30.37 10.07 30.11
C GLU A 183 -30.72 8.60 29.81
N GLY A 184 -30.95 7.80 30.85
CA GLY A 184 -31.31 6.39 30.74
C GLY A 184 -32.74 6.12 30.25
N LEU A 185 -33.60 7.13 30.13
CA LEU A 185 -35.02 6.96 29.81
C LEU A 185 -35.35 7.13 28.32
N ARG A 186 -34.36 6.93 27.44
CA ARG A 186 -34.48 7.06 25.98
C ARG A 186 -34.05 5.81 25.22
N GLY A 187 -34.02 4.66 25.91
CA GLY A 187 -33.66 3.37 25.34
C GLY A 187 -34.75 2.71 24.48
N GLY A 188 -35.90 3.37 24.31
CA GLY A 188 -37.03 2.83 23.55
C GLY A 188 -36.80 2.77 22.04
N SER A 189 -37.48 1.84 21.39
CA SER A 189 -37.37 1.59 19.94
C SER A 189 -38.66 1.94 19.21
N HIS A 190 -38.59 2.32 17.92
CA HIS A 190 -39.77 2.53 17.07
C HIS A 190 -40.78 3.59 17.58
N ASN A 191 -40.28 4.65 18.20
CA ASN A 191 -41.07 5.79 18.66
C ASN A 191 -41.01 6.96 17.67
N ILE A 192 -42.03 7.81 17.70
CA ILE A 192 -42.02 9.13 17.06
C ILE A 192 -41.86 10.18 18.17
N VAL A 193 -40.81 10.98 18.08
CA VAL A 193 -40.39 11.89 19.14
C VAL A 193 -40.27 13.31 18.58
N GLY A 194 -40.89 14.27 19.25
CA GLY A 194 -40.78 15.69 18.89
C GLY A 194 -40.69 16.61 20.11
N GLY A 195 -40.01 17.73 19.97
CA GLY A 195 -39.80 18.67 21.08
C GLY A 195 -38.62 18.27 21.97
N PHE A 196 -38.64 18.66 23.24
CA PHE A 196 -37.47 18.59 24.12
C PHE A 196 -37.77 17.98 25.49
N ASN A 197 -36.76 17.36 26.09
CA ASN A 197 -36.82 16.74 27.43
C ASN A 197 -37.80 15.56 27.58
N ASN A 198 -38.28 14.98 26.48
CA ASN A 198 -39.18 13.83 26.53
C ASN A 198 -38.45 12.52 26.89
N SER A 199 -39.16 11.57 27.48
CA SER A 199 -38.67 10.24 27.83
C SER A 199 -39.55 9.18 27.17
N PHE A 200 -38.92 8.15 26.61
CA PHE A 200 -39.58 7.11 25.84
C PHE A 200 -38.82 5.78 26.02
N PRO A 201 -38.86 5.17 27.22
CA PRO A 201 -38.14 3.92 27.48
C PRO A 201 -38.79 2.68 26.84
N SER A 202 -39.99 2.80 26.27
CA SER A 202 -40.74 1.69 25.66
C SER A 202 -40.74 1.76 24.12
N PHE A 203 -41.63 1.04 23.45
CA PHE A 203 -41.68 1.00 21.98
C PHE A 203 -43.05 1.33 21.40
N GLY A 204 -43.04 1.75 20.14
CA GLY A 204 -44.24 1.98 19.34
C GLY A 204 -45.07 3.19 19.76
N GLY A 205 -44.51 4.13 20.53
CA GLY A 205 -45.22 5.29 21.04
C GLY A 205 -44.98 6.57 20.26
N LEU A 206 -45.78 7.60 20.58
CA LEU A 206 -45.66 8.96 20.08
C LEU A 206 -45.50 9.91 21.28
N VAL A 207 -44.45 10.73 21.30
CA VAL A 207 -44.26 11.72 22.36
C VAL A 207 -43.83 13.05 21.78
N VAL A 208 -44.66 14.06 21.98
CA VAL A 208 -44.43 15.43 21.53
C VAL A 208 -44.64 16.40 22.68
N GLY A 209 -43.92 17.51 22.69
CA GLY A 209 -44.05 18.57 23.70
C GLY A 209 -42.80 18.70 24.57
N ARG A 210 -43.01 19.03 25.85
CA ARG A 210 -41.93 19.28 26.81
C ARG A 210 -42.02 18.33 28.00
N GLN A 211 -40.93 17.65 28.33
CA GLN A 211 -40.83 16.85 29.57
C GLN A 211 -41.89 15.75 29.70
N ASN A 212 -42.42 15.24 28.60
CA ASN A 212 -43.42 14.18 28.60
C ASN A 212 -42.74 12.80 28.66
N THR A 213 -43.38 11.82 29.29
CA THR A 213 -42.87 10.45 29.42
C THR A 213 -43.88 9.45 28.86
N ILE A 214 -43.44 8.58 27.93
CA ILE A 214 -44.22 7.42 27.45
C ILE A 214 -43.50 6.12 27.84
N SER A 215 -43.92 5.50 28.95
CA SER A 215 -43.34 4.24 29.46
C SER A 215 -44.20 3.01 29.16
N GLY A 216 -45.47 3.20 28.80
CA GLY A 216 -46.33 2.11 28.31
C GLY A 216 -45.99 1.69 26.88
N GLN A 217 -46.21 0.42 26.55
CA GLN A 217 -46.12 -0.06 25.16
C GLN A 217 -47.20 0.64 24.32
N PHE A 218 -46.83 1.18 23.16
CA PHE A 218 -47.76 1.91 22.28
C PHE A 218 -48.46 3.11 22.95
N ALA A 219 -47.88 3.65 24.03
CA ALA A 219 -48.45 4.81 24.72
C ALA A 219 -48.22 6.09 23.91
N THR A 220 -49.13 7.05 24.05
CA THR A 220 -49.08 8.31 23.29
C THR A 220 -49.26 9.54 24.18
N VAL A 221 -48.42 10.55 23.94
CA VAL A 221 -48.60 11.92 24.43
C VAL A 221 -48.44 12.86 23.25
N THR A 222 -49.54 13.44 22.76
CA THR A 222 -49.50 14.25 21.53
C THR A 222 -49.03 15.69 21.73
N GLY A 223 -48.87 16.14 22.98
CA GLY A 223 -48.39 17.48 23.29
C GLY A 223 -48.33 17.77 24.80
N GLY A 224 -48.20 19.05 25.14
CA GLY A 224 -48.27 19.52 26.53
C GLY A 224 -46.95 19.48 27.29
N TYR A 225 -47.06 19.58 28.62
CA TYR A 225 -45.93 19.68 29.53
C TYR A 225 -46.01 18.70 30.70
N SER A 226 -44.96 17.91 30.90
CA SER A 226 -44.81 17.05 32.09
C SER A 226 -45.91 15.99 32.26
N ASN A 227 -46.42 15.44 31.16
CA ASN A 227 -47.37 14.33 31.16
C ASN A 227 -46.65 12.97 31.25
N GLU A 228 -47.30 11.96 31.83
CA GLU A 228 -46.76 10.60 31.98
C GLU A 228 -47.78 9.53 31.57
N ALA A 229 -47.56 8.92 30.41
CA ALA A 229 -48.36 7.81 29.93
C ALA A 229 -47.64 6.46 30.16
N SER A 230 -48.00 5.78 31.25
CA SER A 230 -47.35 4.54 31.69
C SER A 230 -48.16 3.27 31.41
N GLY A 231 -49.48 3.40 31.22
CA GLY A 231 -50.33 2.29 30.80
C GLY A 231 -50.06 1.87 29.35
N ALA A 232 -50.05 0.57 29.06
CA ALA A 232 -49.97 0.11 27.68
C ALA A 232 -51.21 0.56 26.88
N LEU A 233 -51.00 0.96 25.63
CA LEU A 233 -52.03 1.49 24.73
C LEU A 233 -52.78 2.70 25.31
N SER A 234 -52.18 3.40 26.28
CA SER A 234 -52.77 4.60 26.89
C SER A 234 -52.46 5.86 26.09
N SER A 235 -53.21 6.93 26.35
CA SER A 235 -53.10 8.19 25.61
C SER A 235 -53.35 9.42 26.48
N ILE A 236 -52.58 10.47 26.23
CA ILE A 236 -52.79 11.80 26.80
C ILE A 236 -52.74 12.81 25.65
N LEU A 237 -53.82 13.55 25.41
CA LEU A 237 -53.88 14.47 24.28
C LEU A 237 -52.95 15.70 24.49
N GLY A 238 -52.85 16.20 25.72
CA GLY A 238 -52.01 17.36 26.02
C GLY A 238 -52.14 17.83 27.46
N GLY A 239 -52.18 19.14 27.66
CA GLY A 239 -52.28 19.75 28.99
C GLY A 239 -50.97 19.69 29.79
N GLN A 240 -51.10 19.71 31.12
CA GLN A 240 -49.97 19.71 32.04
C GLN A 240 -50.17 18.72 33.19
N GLY A 241 -49.20 17.84 33.41
CA GLY A 241 -49.19 16.95 34.59
C GLY A 241 -50.21 15.81 34.56
N GLY A 242 -50.72 15.43 33.39
CA GLY A 242 -51.59 14.27 33.23
C GLY A 242 -50.83 12.95 33.46
N SER A 243 -51.48 11.95 34.03
CA SER A 243 -50.89 10.63 34.27
C SER A 243 -51.87 9.51 33.98
N THR A 244 -51.50 8.58 33.08
CA THR A 244 -52.23 7.33 32.84
C THR A 244 -51.40 6.14 33.30
N THR A 245 -52.06 5.15 33.91
CA THR A 245 -51.46 3.91 34.42
C THR A 245 -52.19 2.66 33.95
N GLY A 246 -53.46 2.79 33.57
CA GLY A 246 -54.30 1.69 33.10
C GLY A 246 -54.09 1.32 31.64
N LEU A 247 -54.31 0.05 31.32
CA LEU A 247 -54.40 -0.44 29.94
C LEU A 247 -55.56 0.27 29.23
N TYR A 248 -55.30 0.86 28.06
CA TYR A 248 -56.29 1.65 27.28
C TYR A 248 -56.81 2.93 27.94
N GLU A 249 -56.17 3.42 29.00
CA GLU A 249 -56.60 4.66 29.67
C GLU A 249 -56.35 5.89 28.76
N HIS A 250 -57.25 6.87 28.81
CA HIS A 250 -57.17 8.09 28.00
C HIS A 250 -57.46 9.34 28.83
N ILE A 251 -56.60 10.36 28.70
CA ILE A 251 -56.82 11.73 29.20
C ILE A 251 -56.96 12.69 28.00
N PRO A 252 -58.10 13.37 27.84
CA PRO A 252 -58.30 14.40 26.82
C PRO A 252 -57.46 15.65 27.02
#